data_AF-A0A357NA08-F1
#
_entry.id   AF-A0A357NA08-F1
#
_cell.length_a   1.000
_cell.length_b   1.000
_cell.length_c   1.000
_cell.angle_alpha   90.00
_cell.angle_beta   90.00
_cell.angle_gamma   90.00
#
_symmetry.space_group_name_H-M   'P 1'
#
loop_
_entity.id
_entity.type
_entity.pdbx_description
1 polymer ?
#
loop_
_entity_poly.entity_id
_entity_poly.type
_entity_poly.pdbx_seq_one_letter_code
_entity_poly.pdbx_strand_id
1 'polypeptide(L)' 'TCSEVLQQFPEMGRMIPELDDPNIRELLIYSYRLIYQVSSGEIEVLALVHVRRDFVADALNDSRT' A
#
# COMPACT_ATOMS: atom_id res chain seq x y z
N THR A 1 0.66 15.57 11.26
CA THR A 1 1.34 14.25 11.16
C THR A 1 0.85 13.56 9.90
N CYS A 2 1.58 12.59 9.35
CA CYS A 2 1.22 11.92 8.08
C CYS A 2 -0.18 11.27 8.12
N SER A 3 -0.68 10.92 9.32
CA SER A 3 -2.04 10.41 9.57
C SER A 3 -3.16 11.38 9.17
N GLU A 4 -3.04 12.66 9.56
CA GLU A 4 -4.06 13.69 9.28
C GLU A 4 -4.22 13.92 7.78
N VAL A 5 -3.10 13.84 7.04
CA VAL A 5 -3.09 14.08 5.60
C VAL A 5 -3.76 12.92 4.85
N LEU A 6 -3.53 11.67 5.28
CA LEU A 6 -4.21 10.51 4.73
C LEU A 6 -5.72 10.56 4.97
N GLN A 7 -6.18 11.02 6.13
CA GLN A 7 -7.61 11.19 6.39
C GLN A 7 -8.27 12.25 5.49
N GLN A 8 -7.55 13.32 5.16
CA GLN A 8 -8.07 14.38 4.28
C GLN A 8 -7.91 14.09 2.79
N PHE A 9 -6.87 13.35 2.42
CA PHE A 9 -6.49 13.05 1.04
C PHE A 9 -6.08 11.58 0.88
N PRO A 10 -7.02 10.63 1.04
CA PRO A 10 -6.71 9.20 0.95
C PRO A 10 -6.16 8.79 -0.42
N GLU A 11 -6.47 9.57 -1.47
CA GLU A 11 -6.01 9.34 -2.84
C GLU A 11 -4.61 9.92 -3.15
N MET A 12 -3.92 10.47 -2.15
CA MET A 12 -2.57 11.04 -2.35
C MET A 12 -1.50 9.98 -2.66
N GLY A 13 -1.71 8.73 -2.22
CA GLY A 13 -0.85 7.61 -2.54
C GLY A 13 -0.91 7.26 -4.01
N ARG A 14 0.20 6.75 -4.52
CA ARG A 14 0.30 6.31 -5.91
C ARG A 14 -0.44 5.00 -6.08
N MET A 15 -1.16 4.84 -7.18
CA MET A 15 -1.67 3.54 -7.59
C MET A 15 -0.48 2.60 -7.84
N ILE A 16 -0.62 1.34 -7.41
CA ILE A 16 0.37 0.30 -7.67
C ILE A 16 0.02 -0.31 -9.04
N PRO A 17 0.74 0.00 -10.13
CA PRO A 17 0.36 -0.48 -11.47
C PRO A 17 0.42 -2.01 -11.61
N GLU A 18 1.14 -2.69 -10.72
CA GLU A 18 1.23 -4.14 -10.66
C GLU A 18 -0.04 -4.79 -10.07
N LEU A 19 -0.90 -4.03 -9.40
CA LEU A 19 -2.17 -4.50 -8.87
C LEU A 19 -3.30 -3.97 -9.74
N ASP A 20 -4.17 -4.85 -10.23
CA ASP A 20 -5.34 -4.50 -11.07
C ASP A 20 -6.47 -3.81 -10.24
N ASP A 21 -6.13 -3.26 -9.08
CA ASP A 21 -7.07 -2.61 -8.16
C ASP A 21 -6.68 -1.13 -7.92
N PRO A 22 -7.45 -0.17 -8.45
CA PRO A 22 -7.14 1.26 -8.33
C PRO A 22 -7.33 1.81 -6.91
N ASN A 23 -7.95 1.05 -6.01
CA ASN A 23 -8.16 1.43 -4.63
C ASN A 23 -6.93 1.11 -3.77
N ILE A 24 -6.06 0.20 -4.23
CA ILE A 24 -4.82 -0.13 -3.56
C ILE A 24 -3.73 0.86 -3.97
N ARG A 25 -3.15 1.50 -2.97
CA ARG A 25 -2.21 2.61 -3.14
C ARG A 25 -0.99 2.42 -2.26
N GLU A 26 0.13 2.97 -2.71
CA GLU A 26 1.36 3.03 -1.94
C GLU A 26 1.75 4.47 -1.58
N LEU A 27 2.33 4.62 -0.39
CA LEU A 27 2.98 5.85 0.06
C LEU A 27 4.43 5.54 0.46
N LEU A 28 5.39 6.23 -0.16
CA LEU A 28 6.80 6.10 0.19
C LEU A 28 7.10 6.99 1.40
N ILE A 29 7.42 6.34 2.52
CA ILE A 29 7.81 6.98 3.78
C ILE A 29 9.26 6.61 4.04
N TYR A 30 10.20 7.48 3.64
CA TYR A 30 11.64 7.24 3.72
C TYR A 30 12.05 5.90 3.06
N SER A 31 12.43 4.91 3.87
CA SER A 31 12.84 3.57 3.42
C SER A 31 11.72 2.53 3.54
N TYR A 32 10.48 2.96 3.78
CA TYR A 32 9.31 2.11 3.86
C TYR A 32 8.30 2.46 2.76
N ARG A 33 7.56 1.44 2.31
CA ARG A 33 6.36 1.52 1.49
C ARG A 33 5.18 1.14 2.36
N LEU A 34 4.30 2.10 2.61
CA LEU A 34 3.00 1.86 3.22
C LEU A 34 2.03 1.48 2.10
N ILE A 35 1.51 0.26 2.11
CA ILE A 35 0.48 -0.21 1.20
C ILE A 35 -0.85 -0.14 1.94
N TYR A 36 -1.81 0.55 1.34
CA TYR A 36 -3.13 0.74 1.93
C TYR A 36 -4.21 0.70 0.85
N GLN A 37 -5.43 0.38 1.25
CA GLN A 37 -6.60 0.40 0.39
C GLN A 37 -7.56 1.50 0.84
N VAL A 38 -8.19 2.16 -0.12
CA VAL A 38 -9.28 3.13 0.13
C VAL A 38 -10.60 2.48 -0.28
N SER A 39 -11.42 2.10 0.69
CA SER A 39 -12.68 1.39 0.45
C SER A 39 -13.79 2.04 1.27
N SER A 40 -14.93 2.36 0.64
CA SER A 40 -16.11 2.90 1.33
C SER A 40 -15.87 4.15 2.20
N GLY A 41 -14.86 4.95 1.87
CA GLY A 41 -14.46 6.14 2.65
C GLY A 41 -13.54 5.85 3.84
N GLU A 42 -13.09 4.60 3.99
CA GLU A 42 -12.17 4.16 5.02
C GLU A 42 -10.79 3.83 4.41
N ILE A 43 -9.76 3.89 5.26
CA ILE A 43 -8.37 3.58 4.88
C ILE A 43 -7.96 2.33 5.63
N GLU A 44 -7.74 1.25 4.90
CA GLU A 44 -7.23 -0.01 5.45
C GLU A 44 -5.74 -0.15 5.15
N VAL A 45 -4.92 -0.31 6.19
CA VAL A 45 -3.48 -0.53 6.02
C VAL A 45 -3.24 -2.02 5.79
N LEU A 46 -2.80 -2.36 4.58
CA LEU A 46 -2.53 -3.74 4.17
C LEU A 46 -1.14 -4.20 4.59
N ALA A 47 -0.13 -3.34 4.42
CA ALA A 47 1.26 -3.71 4.68
C ALA A 47 2.18 -2.50 4.89
N LEU A 48 3.28 -2.72 5.61
CA LEU A 48 4.41 -1.80 5.70
C LEU A 48 5.69 -2.55 5.29
N VAL A 49 6.21 -2.23 4.11
CA VAL A 49 7.32 -2.95 3.47
C VAL A 49 8.59 -2.12 3.52
N HIS A 50 9.71 -2.68 3.96
CA HIS A 50 10.99 -1.97 3.94
C HIS A 50 11.66 -2.09 2.56
N VAL A 51 11.91 -0.98 1.89
CA VAL A 51 12.42 -0.92 0.49
C VAL A 51 13.79 -1.58 0.32
N ARG A 52 14.63 -1.64 1.36
CA ARG A 52 15.90 -2.41 1.27
C ARG A 52 15.73 -3.92 1.41
N ARG A 53 14.50 -4.39 1.63
CA ARG A 53 14.13 -5.80 1.78
C ARG A 53 12.95 -6.04 0.85
N ASP A 54 13.23 -5.92 -0.44
CA ASP A 54 12.27 -6.05 -1.53
C ASP A 54 11.47 -7.35 -1.36
N PHE A 55 10.19 -7.21 -0.96
CA PHE A 55 9.23 -8.30 -0.88
C PHE A 55 8.43 -8.29 -2.20
N VAL A 56 9.13 -8.57 -3.30
CA VAL A 56 8.53 -8.64 -4.64
C VAL A 56 8.91 -9.98 -5.24
N ALA A 57 8.33 -11.07 -4.70
CA ALA A 57 8.17 -12.36 -5.40
C ALA A 57 7.54 -13.46 -4.52
N ASP A 58 7.69 -13.41 -3.19
CA ASP A 58 7.48 -14.62 -2.36
C ASP A 58 6.05 -14.79 -1.80
N ALA A 59 5.32 -13.70 -1.51
CA ALA A 59 4.00 -13.78 -0.85
C ALA A 59 2.82 -14.16 -1.75
N LEU A 60 2.93 -14.02 -3.08
CA LEU A 60 1.82 -14.30 -4.00
C LEU A 60 1.86 -15.72 -4.59
N ASN A 61 2.85 -16.55 -4.19
CA ASN A 61 2.94 -17.95 -4.64
C ASN A 61 2.45 -18.98 -3.61
N ASP A 62 2.02 -18.57 -2.42
CA ASP A 62 1.46 -19.48 -1.41
C ASP A 62 -0.08 -19.55 -1.52
N SER A 63 -0.56 -20.03 -2.66
CA SER A 63 -1.96 -20.44 -2.85
C SER A 63 -2.05 -21.62 -3.84
N ARG A 64 -1.03 -22.49 -3.81
CA ARG A 64 -1.08 -23.82 -4.42
C ARG A 64 -0.14 -24.79 -3.69
N THR A 65 -0.57 -25.27 -2.53
CA THR A 65 -0.37 -26.65 -2.08
C THR A 65 -1.56 -27.04 -1.21
#